data_AF-A0A015TPW8-F1
#
_entry.id   AF-A0A015TPW8-F1
#
_cell.length_a   1.000
_cell.length_b   1.000
_cell.length_c   1.000
_cell.angle_alpha   90.00
_cell.angle_beta   90.00
_cell.angle_gamma   90.00
#
_symmetry.space_group_name_H-M   'P 1'
#
loop_
_entity.id
_entity.type
_entity.pdbx_description
1 polymer ?
#
loop_
_entity_poly.entity_id
_entity_poly.type
_entity_poly.pdbx_seq_one_letter_code
_entity_poly.pdbx_strand_id
1 'polypeptide(L)'
;MEKNMLPKDEEKVLEINDVASCFRKFKEVQKGMEKLEADPKPYVPGKFIFRGVSDEKYHVLSSAGRRLKELNKQNDFIRYHVNLVSNARKMGYGKLDLQTELSDLEILAEIQHLGGATCLTDFTTNFLIALWFATSPKEDADGKLVWLDLGQPTNFRLINYCNGEDEKSSIQKLLKGLDFSLQTRNQNKAEPCFWLWEPPCLNSRIMKQNSVFLFGLRAFPTVSDPKDDNLKFGTILIPNEKKKEIREELEHFFGISAETVFHDFSGYSLNANDVKVPVSENILSTRNCVAAAKENIKKREYSLAVNYLDEAIECLRCRNKDNYECKRKINGKKFCCYTLGEIAFWRGRANADRGYIDEAILNYYEVVKHLLVNNENHGLIYDAYRELIYLYYDKDDFKSAMKMAECLWKLYLEHRDWENNGHDVIFYLLELSILTCQEKLFDHYVKEGEHLKDKFVATNGSFLWVYFESIGKAIFSKDISSLKGSCEEIESIIVAILNDDDHGKNNLIGHYYWDFEDMINWIKSDKNNIDKHCEELINSNIDKLSLFTEKANEAQSRLVNHVFANSVAFSEEIITSVTE
;
A
#
# COMPACT_ATOMS: atom_id res chain seq x y z
N MET A 1 16.41 21.85 60.79
CA MET A 1 15.49 20.69 60.74
C MET A 1 14.61 20.87 59.51
N GLU A 2 15.12 20.52 58.35
CA GLU A 2 14.33 20.35 57.13
C GLU A 2 14.51 18.88 56.74
N LYS A 3 13.46 18.09 56.92
CA LYS A 3 13.44 16.68 56.53
C LYS A 3 13.06 16.63 55.06
N ASN A 4 14.04 16.29 54.23
CA ASN A 4 13.87 15.83 52.85
C ASN A 4 12.72 14.83 52.76
N MET A 5 11.60 15.26 52.18
CA MET A 5 10.64 14.34 51.58
C MET A 5 11.19 13.93 50.22
N LEU A 6 11.64 12.69 50.11
CA LEU A 6 11.93 12.05 48.82
C LEU A 6 10.62 11.94 48.01
N PRO A 7 10.63 12.16 46.68
CA PRO A 7 9.44 12.07 45.86
C PRO A 7 8.96 10.62 45.75
N LYS A 8 7.65 10.44 45.61
CA LYS A 8 6.99 9.18 45.24
C LYS A 8 7.59 8.67 43.93
N ASP A 9 7.89 7.37 43.89
CA ASP A 9 8.42 6.67 42.72
C ASP A 9 7.51 6.86 41.48
N GLU A 10 7.96 7.71 40.55
CA GLU A 10 7.53 7.66 39.15
C GLU A 10 8.40 6.61 38.46
N GLU A 11 7.81 5.45 38.16
CA GLU A 11 8.40 4.46 37.27
C GLU A 11 8.57 5.11 35.89
N LYS A 12 9.80 5.55 35.57
CA LYS A 12 10.11 6.11 34.25
C LYS A 12 9.95 5.02 33.20
N VAL A 13 8.82 5.03 32.50
CA VAL A 13 8.65 4.28 31.25
C VAL A 13 9.68 4.82 30.26
N LEU A 14 10.48 3.89 29.74
CA LEU A 14 11.67 4.19 28.97
C LEU A 14 11.36 3.97 27.46
N GLU A 15 11.13 5.05 26.70
CA GLU A 15 10.83 5.03 25.24
C GLU A 15 12.03 4.74 24.30
N ILE A 16 11.80 4.05 23.18
CA ILE A 16 12.82 3.54 22.24
C ILE A 16 12.60 4.07 20.83
N ASN A 17 13.69 4.25 20.07
CA ASN A 17 13.66 4.73 18.69
C ASN A 17 14.14 3.74 17.62
N ASP A 18 15.02 2.79 17.95
CA ASP A 18 15.74 1.89 17.03
C ASP A 18 16.29 0.64 17.77
N VAL A 19 16.81 -0.38 17.07
CA VAL A 19 17.41 -1.58 17.73
C VAL A 19 18.61 -1.19 18.60
N ALA A 20 19.41 -0.23 18.15
CA ALA A 20 20.60 0.22 18.87
C ALA A 20 20.28 0.87 20.23
N SER A 21 19.16 1.59 20.34
CA SER A 21 18.66 2.19 21.57
C SER A 21 18.09 1.14 22.49
N CYS A 22 17.41 0.10 21.99
CA CYS A 22 17.05 -1.08 22.81
C CYS A 22 18.29 -1.66 23.50
N PHE A 23 19.37 -1.89 22.74
CA PHE A 23 20.63 -2.40 23.27
C PHE A 23 21.27 -1.46 24.30
N ARG A 24 21.30 -0.15 24.03
CA ARG A 24 21.85 0.84 24.98
C ARG A 24 21.07 0.81 26.29
N LYS A 25 19.73 0.80 26.21
CA LYS A 25 18.86 0.73 27.38
C LYS A 25 19.02 -0.56 28.16
N PHE A 26 19.10 -1.69 27.47
CA PHE A 26 19.40 -2.95 28.12
C PHE A 26 20.74 -2.91 28.85
N LYS A 27 21.79 -2.33 28.24
CA LYS A 27 23.08 -2.12 28.91
C LYS A 27 22.99 -1.18 30.10
N GLU A 28 22.13 -0.17 30.06
CA GLU A 28 21.88 0.72 31.21
C GLU A 28 21.18 -0.01 32.35
N VAL A 29 20.16 -0.82 32.05
CA VAL A 29 19.49 -1.71 33.01
C VAL A 29 20.53 -2.63 33.65
N GLN A 30 21.33 -3.33 32.85
CA GLN A 30 22.37 -4.23 33.34
C GLN A 30 23.38 -3.51 34.25
N LYS A 31 23.88 -2.33 33.84
CA LYS A 31 24.80 -1.51 34.66
C LYS A 31 24.17 -0.97 35.94
N GLY A 32 22.89 -0.60 35.89
CA GLY A 32 22.13 -0.17 37.06
C GLY A 32 21.99 -1.30 38.08
N MET A 33 21.74 -2.51 37.61
CA MET A 33 21.66 -3.72 38.44
C MET A 33 23.01 -4.10 39.05
N GLU A 34 24.11 -4.03 38.29
CA GLU A 34 25.48 -4.25 38.79
C GLU A 34 25.85 -3.27 39.92
N LYS A 35 25.31 -2.04 39.92
CA LYS A 35 25.54 -1.04 40.97
C LYS A 35 24.70 -1.24 42.24
N LEU A 36 23.57 -1.93 42.16
CA LEU A 36 22.66 -2.21 43.28
C LEU A 36 23.14 -3.39 44.15
N GLU A 37 24.09 -4.21 43.68
CA GLU A 37 24.48 -5.49 44.30
C GLU A 37 25.94 -5.52 44.82
N ALA A 38 26.36 -4.49 45.56
CA ALA A 38 27.66 -4.48 46.24
C ALA A 38 27.67 -5.32 47.56
N ASP A 39 27.19 -6.57 47.54
CA ASP A 39 27.21 -7.52 48.67
C ASP A 39 27.98 -8.82 48.29
N PRO A 40 28.81 -9.42 49.17
CA PRO A 40 29.95 -10.25 48.78
C PRO A 40 29.62 -11.76 48.71
N LYS A 41 28.58 -12.13 47.96
CA LYS A 41 28.28 -13.55 47.66
C LYS A 41 28.57 -13.84 46.19
N PRO A 42 28.91 -15.10 45.81
CA PRO A 42 29.34 -15.42 44.46
C PRO A 42 28.20 -15.21 43.46
N TYR A 43 28.18 -14.02 42.89
CA TYR A 43 27.40 -13.61 41.73
C TYR A 43 27.87 -14.42 40.52
N VAL A 44 26.94 -15.07 39.84
CA VAL A 44 27.20 -15.66 38.52
C VAL A 44 26.66 -14.65 37.50
N PRO A 45 27.51 -13.99 36.70
CA PRO A 45 27.07 -12.92 35.82
C PRO A 45 25.86 -13.27 34.94
N GLY A 46 24.82 -12.44 35.04
CA GLY A 46 23.79 -12.11 34.03
C GLY A 46 23.26 -13.21 33.11
N LYS A 47 22.56 -14.22 33.64
CA LYS A 47 21.69 -15.08 32.80
C LYS A 47 20.29 -14.45 32.73
N PHE A 48 20.01 -13.68 31.69
CA PHE A 48 18.68 -13.09 31.48
C PHE A 48 17.85 -13.95 30.53
N ILE A 49 16.54 -13.96 30.75
CA ILE A 49 15.57 -14.41 29.76
C ILE A 49 14.60 -13.28 29.42
N PHE A 50 14.07 -13.32 28.21
CA PHE A 50 13.29 -12.25 27.62
C PHE A 50 11.98 -12.76 27.04
N ARG A 51 10.94 -11.92 27.03
CA ARG A 51 9.69 -12.19 26.33
C ARG A 51 9.20 -10.93 25.63
N GLY A 52 8.96 -11.04 24.34
CA GLY A 52 8.24 -10.02 23.58
C GLY A 52 6.75 -10.14 23.77
N VAL A 53 6.08 -9.01 23.96
CA VAL A 53 4.62 -8.92 23.98
C VAL A 53 4.22 -7.81 23.02
N SER A 54 3.41 -8.15 22.02
CA SER A 54 3.04 -7.22 20.95
C SER A 54 2.01 -6.16 21.34
N ASP A 55 1.43 -6.25 22.54
CA ASP A 55 0.57 -5.24 23.12
C ASP A 55 0.95 -5.07 24.60
N GLU A 56 1.33 -3.87 25.03
CA GLU A 56 1.73 -3.61 26.41
C GLU A 56 0.61 -3.91 27.42
N LYS A 57 -0.66 -3.86 26.99
CA LYS A 57 -1.83 -4.13 27.84
C LYS A 57 -2.01 -5.62 28.09
N TYR A 58 -1.34 -6.48 27.33
CA TYR A 58 -1.44 -7.92 27.55
C TYR A 58 -0.64 -8.37 28.78
N HIS A 59 -1.31 -9.16 29.62
CA HIS A 59 -0.68 -9.86 30.73
C HIS A 59 0.18 -11.03 30.23
N VAL A 60 1.28 -11.30 30.94
CA VAL A 60 2.14 -12.46 30.68
C VAL A 60 1.49 -13.70 31.31
N LEU A 61 0.62 -14.32 30.52
CA LEU A 61 -0.11 -15.55 30.88
C LEU A 61 0.28 -16.68 29.94
N SER A 62 0.20 -17.91 30.43
CA SER A 62 0.22 -19.10 29.57
C SER A 62 -1.02 -19.14 28.68
N SER A 63 -0.92 -19.84 27.55
CA SER A 63 -2.04 -19.97 26.61
C SER A 63 -3.22 -20.73 27.25
N ALA A 64 -2.97 -21.72 28.12
CA ALA A 64 -4.00 -22.36 28.94
C ALA A 64 -4.61 -21.38 29.94
N GLY A 65 -3.81 -20.53 30.60
CA GLY A 65 -4.31 -19.49 31.50
C GLY A 65 -5.28 -18.54 30.79
N ARG A 66 -4.94 -18.11 29.57
CA ARG A 66 -5.85 -17.30 28.72
C ARG A 66 -7.09 -18.05 28.28
N ARG A 67 -6.98 -19.35 27.95
CA ARG A 67 -8.11 -20.16 27.47
C ARG A 67 -9.11 -20.45 28.57
N LEU A 68 -8.62 -20.72 29.78
CA LEU A 68 -9.44 -21.16 30.90
C LEU A 68 -10.11 -20.01 31.66
N LYS A 69 -9.76 -18.74 31.34
CA LYS A 69 -10.56 -17.50 31.54
C LYS A 69 -11.70 -17.67 32.56
N GLU A 70 -11.37 -17.85 33.85
CA GLU A 70 -12.30 -18.01 35.00
C GLU A 70 -12.57 -19.41 35.63
N LEU A 71 -11.93 -20.51 35.19
CA LEU A 71 -11.93 -21.76 35.98
C LEU A 71 -10.91 -21.67 37.14
N ASN A 72 -11.29 -20.92 38.19
CA ASN A 72 -10.47 -20.47 39.32
C ASN A 72 -10.06 -21.56 40.34
N LYS A 73 -9.82 -22.81 39.90
CA LYS A 73 -9.29 -23.86 40.78
C LYS A 73 -8.02 -24.45 40.18
N GLN A 74 -6.92 -24.34 40.92
CA GLN A 74 -5.63 -24.93 40.56
C GLN A 74 -5.75 -26.41 40.15
N ASN A 75 -6.65 -27.16 40.81
CA ASN A 75 -6.95 -28.55 40.47
C ASN A 75 -7.53 -28.74 39.06
N ASP A 76 -8.39 -27.83 38.57
CA ASP A 76 -8.92 -27.90 37.21
C ASP A 76 -7.84 -27.57 36.18
N PHE A 77 -6.97 -26.60 36.48
CA PHE A 77 -5.79 -26.30 35.66
C PHE A 77 -4.86 -27.52 35.56
N ILE A 78 -4.56 -28.19 36.68
CA ILE A 78 -3.75 -29.41 36.69
C ILE A 78 -4.45 -30.52 35.88
N ARG A 79 -5.74 -30.76 36.14
CA ARG A 79 -6.52 -31.80 35.45
C ARG A 79 -6.58 -31.56 33.94
N TYR A 80 -6.71 -30.31 33.51
CA TYR A 80 -6.67 -29.94 32.09
C TYR A 80 -5.38 -30.43 31.42
N HIS A 81 -4.21 -30.17 32.02
CA HIS A 81 -2.92 -30.58 31.46
C HIS A 81 -2.71 -32.09 31.51
N VAL A 82 -3.15 -32.76 32.58
CA VAL A 82 -3.12 -34.23 32.68
C VAL A 82 -3.96 -34.87 31.57
N ASN A 83 -5.17 -34.35 31.33
CA ASN A 83 -6.03 -34.84 30.27
C ASN A 83 -5.43 -34.55 28.88
N LEU A 84 -4.84 -33.37 28.69
CA LEU A 84 -4.21 -32.98 27.42
C LEU A 84 -3.09 -33.95 27.04
N VAL A 85 -2.17 -34.22 27.97
CA VAL A 85 -1.09 -35.19 27.77
C VAL A 85 -1.63 -36.62 27.59
N SER A 86 -2.55 -37.05 28.45
CA SER A 86 -3.12 -38.41 28.36
C SER A 86 -3.81 -38.67 27.02
N ASN A 87 -4.57 -37.69 26.52
CA ASN A 87 -5.23 -37.78 25.23
C ASN A 87 -4.21 -37.81 24.08
N ALA A 88 -3.19 -36.96 24.11
CA ALA A 88 -2.11 -36.99 23.12
C ALA A 88 -1.41 -38.36 23.07
N ARG A 89 -1.09 -38.95 24.23
CA ARG A 89 -0.51 -40.30 24.31
C ARG A 89 -1.45 -41.37 23.74
N LYS A 90 -2.75 -41.33 24.06
CA LYS A 90 -3.74 -42.28 23.52
C LYS A 90 -3.88 -42.22 22.00
N MET A 91 -3.67 -41.05 21.42
CA MET A 91 -3.67 -40.84 19.96
C MET A 91 -2.33 -41.20 19.30
N GLY A 92 -1.33 -41.64 20.07
CA GLY A 92 -0.01 -42.02 19.56
C GLY A 92 1.01 -40.88 19.46
N TYR A 93 0.64 -39.64 19.83
CA TYR A 93 1.52 -38.47 19.73
C TYR A 93 2.57 -38.38 20.86
N GLY A 94 2.61 -39.35 21.76
CA GLY A 94 3.60 -39.42 22.83
C GLY A 94 4.93 -40.08 22.43
N LYS A 95 5.11 -40.39 21.14
CA LYS A 95 6.28 -41.10 20.62
C LYS A 95 6.89 -40.31 19.48
N LEU A 96 8.20 -40.07 19.55
CA LEU A 96 8.97 -39.43 18.48
C LEU A 96 9.31 -40.44 17.38
N ASP A 97 9.65 -41.67 17.79
CA ASP A 97 9.89 -42.81 16.92
C ASP A 97 9.45 -44.12 17.61
N LEU A 98 9.78 -45.29 17.04
CA LEU A 98 9.39 -46.59 17.60
C LEU A 98 10.00 -46.88 18.99
N GLN A 99 11.07 -46.20 19.39
CA GLN A 99 11.84 -46.45 20.62
C GLN A 99 11.86 -45.27 21.59
N THR A 100 11.53 -44.06 21.14
CA THR A 100 11.66 -42.82 21.92
C THR A 100 10.28 -42.29 22.33
N GLU A 101 9.97 -42.36 23.62
CA GLU A 101 8.80 -41.72 24.20
C GLU A 101 9.13 -40.30 24.64
N LEU A 102 8.22 -39.37 24.33
CA LEU A 102 8.31 -37.99 24.78
C LEU A 102 7.85 -37.88 26.24
N SER A 103 8.52 -37.02 27.01
CA SER A 103 8.09 -36.59 28.33
C SER A 103 6.80 -35.75 28.24
N ASP A 104 6.16 -35.54 29.39
CA ASP A 104 4.95 -34.71 29.43
C ASP A 104 5.25 -33.25 29.01
N LEU A 105 6.42 -32.71 29.34
CA LEU A 105 6.83 -31.36 28.95
C LEU A 105 7.10 -31.26 27.45
N GLU A 106 7.76 -32.25 26.85
CA GLU A 106 8.00 -32.29 25.40
C GLU A 106 6.70 -32.40 24.61
N ILE A 107 5.73 -33.22 25.07
CA ILE A 107 4.39 -33.28 24.48
C ILE A 107 3.70 -31.92 24.55
N LEU A 108 3.76 -31.24 25.70
CA LEU A 108 3.15 -29.92 25.84
C LEU A 108 3.85 -28.86 24.96
N ALA A 109 5.17 -28.93 24.80
CA ALA A 109 5.90 -28.05 23.90
C ALA A 109 5.47 -28.24 22.44
N GLU A 110 5.31 -29.48 21.97
CA GLU A 110 4.81 -29.76 20.62
C GLU A 110 3.36 -29.33 20.43
N ILE A 111 2.50 -29.55 21.42
CA ILE A 111 1.12 -29.05 21.37
C ILE A 111 1.09 -27.52 21.28
N GLN A 112 1.90 -26.83 22.08
CA GLN A 112 2.01 -25.37 22.05
C GLN A 112 2.53 -24.87 20.71
N HIS A 113 3.52 -25.55 20.16
CA HIS A 113 4.11 -25.27 18.85
C HIS A 113 3.05 -25.27 17.74
N LEU A 114 2.09 -26.20 17.81
CA LEU A 114 0.95 -26.33 16.89
C LEU A 114 -0.25 -25.43 17.25
N GLY A 115 -0.09 -24.48 18.18
CA GLY A 115 -1.12 -23.52 18.58
C GLY A 115 -2.04 -23.99 19.72
N GLY A 116 -1.74 -25.13 20.34
CA GLY A 116 -2.49 -25.64 21.48
C GLY A 116 -2.26 -24.83 22.76
N ALA A 117 -3.29 -24.77 23.61
CA ALA A 117 -3.23 -24.04 24.86
C ALA A 117 -2.62 -24.90 25.99
N THR A 118 -1.45 -24.50 26.50
CA THR A 118 -0.69 -25.22 27.55
C THR A 118 -0.26 -24.29 28.69
N CYS A 119 0.36 -24.85 29.73
CA CYS A 119 0.87 -24.11 30.88
C CYS A 119 2.20 -23.40 30.61
N LEU A 120 2.83 -23.66 29.47
CA LEU A 120 4.15 -23.13 29.13
C LEU A 120 4.02 -21.69 28.66
N THR A 121 4.83 -20.81 29.25
CA THR A 121 4.97 -19.42 28.81
C THR A 121 6.32 -19.26 28.12
N ASP A 122 6.30 -18.88 26.85
CA ASP A 122 7.52 -18.72 26.04
C ASP A 122 8.37 -17.55 26.52
N PHE A 123 9.61 -17.85 26.87
CA PHE A 123 10.70 -16.89 26.99
C PHE A 123 11.80 -17.31 26.02
N THR A 124 12.77 -16.44 25.82
CA THR A 124 13.95 -16.71 25.01
C THR A 124 15.18 -16.18 25.72
N THR A 125 16.31 -16.84 25.55
CA THR A 125 17.61 -16.31 25.99
C THR A 125 18.15 -15.24 25.04
N ASN A 126 17.53 -15.06 23.87
CA ASN A 126 17.95 -14.11 22.86
C ASN A 126 17.02 -12.89 22.84
N PHE A 127 17.53 -11.75 23.32
CA PHE A 127 16.71 -10.53 23.40
C PHE A 127 16.25 -10.04 22.00
N LEU A 128 16.97 -10.33 20.91
CA LEU A 128 16.57 -9.92 19.56
C LEU A 128 15.31 -10.68 19.10
N ILE A 129 15.22 -11.96 19.44
CA ILE A 129 14.03 -12.78 19.18
C ILE A 129 12.85 -12.25 20.00
N ALA A 130 13.08 -11.91 21.27
CA ALA A 130 12.04 -11.29 22.08
C ALA A 130 11.62 -9.91 21.54
N LEU A 131 12.55 -9.11 21.04
CA LEU A 131 12.24 -7.83 20.41
C LEU A 131 11.37 -8.03 19.16
N TRP A 132 11.66 -9.02 18.33
CA TRP A 132 10.82 -9.38 17.18
C TRP A 132 9.37 -9.67 17.62
N PHE A 133 9.18 -10.51 18.65
CA PHE A 133 7.84 -10.80 19.22
C PHE A 133 7.16 -9.58 19.89
N ALA A 134 7.91 -8.57 20.32
CA ALA A 134 7.32 -7.32 20.83
C ALA A 134 6.78 -6.44 19.69
N THR A 135 7.30 -6.62 18.46
CA THR A 135 6.91 -5.83 17.28
C THR A 135 5.87 -6.52 16.38
N SER A 136 5.61 -7.81 16.58
CA SER A 136 4.74 -8.64 15.73
C SER A 136 3.85 -9.58 16.57
N PRO A 137 2.60 -9.89 16.19
CA PRO A 137 1.92 -9.51 14.94
C PRO A 137 1.07 -8.23 15.05
N LYS A 138 0.91 -7.66 16.25
CA LYS A 138 0.07 -6.47 16.45
C LYS A 138 0.89 -5.20 16.22
N GLU A 139 0.66 -4.53 15.10
CA GLU A 139 1.44 -3.35 14.67
C GLU A 139 0.83 -2.03 15.15
N ASP A 140 -0.48 -2.00 15.43
CA ASP A 140 -1.25 -0.79 15.74
C ASP A 140 -1.27 -0.41 17.23
N ALA A 141 -0.64 -1.19 18.11
CA ALA A 141 -0.55 -0.95 19.54
C ALA A 141 0.90 -0.98 20.02
N ASP A 142 1.23 -0.32 21.13
CA ASP A 142 2.58 -0.37 21.70
C ASP A 142 2.91 -1.78 22.20
N GLY A 143 4.11 -2.24 21.94
CA GLY A 143 4.63 -3.50 22.46
C GLY A 143 5.42 -3.31 23.74
N LYS A 144 5.82 -4.41 24.39
CA LYS A 144 6.77 -4.40 25.49
C LYS A 144 7.72 -5.59 25.45
N LEU A 145 8.97 -5.34 25.83
CA LEU A 145 9.95 -6.37 26.14
C LEU A 145 9.96 -6.61 27.64
N VAL A 146 9.69 -7.84 28.07
CA VAL A 146 9.82 -8.26 29.47
C VAL A 146 11.17 -8.95 29.64
N TRP A 147 11.92 -8.59 30.67
CA TRP A 147 13.18 -9.25 31.02
C TRP A 147 13.10 -9.80 32.44
N LEU A 148 13.74 -10.94 32.68
CA LEU A 148 13.85 -11.60 33.98
C LEU A 148 15.31 -11.98 34.24
N ASP A 149 15.82 -11.62 35.40
CA ASP A 149 17.16 -11.95 35.85
C ASP A 149 17.19 -13.29 36.61
N LEU A 150 17.95 -14.24 36.09
CA LEU A 150 18.15 -15.56 36.70
C LEU A 150 19.41 -15.62 37.58
N GLY A 151 20.19 -14.53 37.70
CA GLY A 151 21.42 -14.45 38.48
C GLY A 151 21.23 -14.24 40.00
N GLN A 152 19.98 -14.27 40.48
CA GLN A 152 19.64 -13.95 41.87
C GLN A 152 20.18 -15.00 42.88
N PRO A 153 20.63 -14.58 44.08
CA PRO A 153 21.15 -15.50 45.09
C PRO A 153 20.09 -16.52 45.54
N THR A 154 20.52 -17.78 45.64
CA THR A 154 19.74 -19.02 45.83
C THR A 154 18.85 -19.12 47.08
N ASN A 155 18.78 -18.08 47.91
CA ASN A 155 18.09 -18.12 49.21
C ASN A 155 16.59 -17.79 49.15
N PHE A 156 16.08 -17.32 47.99
CA PHE A 156 14.66 -17.07 47.74
C PHE A 156 14.27 -17.69 46.39
N ARG A 157 14.20 -19.03 46.32
CA ARG A 157 13.87 -19.74 45.06
C ARG A 157 12.38 -19.58 44.74
N LEU A 158 12.01 -18.48 44.09
CA LEU A 158 10.72 -18.35 43.40
C LEU A 158 10.66 -19.19 42.11
N ILE A 159 11.82 -19.59 41.58
CA ILE A 159 11.96 -20.39 40.36
C ILE A 159 12.71 -21.69 40.67
N ASN A 160 12.11 -22.82 40.28
CA ASN A 160 12.79 -24.11 40.24
C ASN A 160 13.32 -24.38 38.82
N TYR A 161 14.61 -24.64 38.68
CA TYR A 161 15.20 -25.07 37.42
C TYR A 161 14.87 -26.55 37.20
N CYS A 162 14.19 -26.85 36.10
CA CYS A 162 13.89 -28.22 35.69
C CYS A 162 15.18 -28.90 35.21
N ASN A 163 15.63 -29.93 35.93
CA ASN A 163 16.75 -30.76 35.50
C ASN A 163 16.24 -32.01 34.74
N GLY A 164 17.15 -32.86 34.26
CA GLY A 164 16.79 -34.06 33.49
C GLY A 164 16.02 -35.14 34.27
N GLU A 165 16.00 -35.12 35.60
CA GLU A 165 15.13 -35.99 36.42
C GLU A 165 13.73 -35.39 36.56
N ASP A 166 13.65 -34.07 36.74
CA ASP A 166 12.38 -33.34 36.80
C ASP A 166 11.62 -33.43 35.48
N GLU A 167 12.32 -33.34 34.35
CA GLU A 167 11.75 -33.46 33.00
C GLU A 167 11.03 -34.79 32.76
N LYS A 168 11.53 -35.88 33.39
CA LYS A 168 10.91 -37.21 33.31
C LYS A 168 9.69 -37.36 34.23
N SER A 169 9.44 -36.40 35.12
CA SER A 169 8.27 -36.42 36.00
C SER A 169 7.00 -36.05 35.24
N SER A 170 5.86 -36.59 35.70
CA SER A 170 4.57 -36.21 35.11
C SER A 170 4.24 -34.75 35.35
N ILE A 171 3.51 -34.13 34.42
CA ILE A 171 3.08 -32.72 34.56
C ILE A 171 2.25 -32.52 35.84
N GLN A 172 1.49 -33.54 36.24
CA GLN A 172 0.73 -33.52 37.49
C GLN A 172 1.64 -33.31 38.70
N LYS A 173 2.77 -34.05 38.77
CA LYS A 173 3.71 -33.98 39.88
C LYS A 173 4.40 -32.62 39.92
N LEU A 174 4.84 -32.12 38.76
CA LEU A 174 5.51 -30.81 38.65
C LEU A 174 4.59 -29.66 39.09
N LEU A 175 3.34 -29.64 38.63
CA LEU A 175 2.39 -28.58 38.98
C LEU A 175 1.90 -28.69 40.43
N LYS A 176 1.59 -29.90 40.94
CA LYS A 176 1.25 -30.08 42.37
C LYS A 176 2.41 -29.70 43.29
N GLY A 177 3.65 -29.84 42.82
CA GLY A 177 4.84 -29.37 43.52
C GLY A 177 4.90 -27.86 43.73
N LEU A 178 4.02 -27.08 43.10
CA LEU A 178 3.87 -25.63 43.26
C LEU A 178 2.57 -25.22 44.01
N ASP A 179 1.77 -26.19 44.49
CA ASP A 179 0.52 -25.89 45.21
C ASP A 179 0.81 -25.46 46.66
N PHE A 180 0.63 -24.16 46.91
CA PHE A 180 0.85 -23.49 48.20
C PHE A 180 0.05 -24.12 49.36
N SER A 181 -1.13 -24.68 49.09
CA SER A 181 -1.97 -25.28 50.14
C SER A 181 -1.37 -26.55 50.76
N LEU A 182 -0.46 -27.22 50.03
CA LEU A 182 0.24 -28.42 50.48
C LEU A 182 1.60 -28.13 51.14
N GLN A 183 2.12 -26.90 51.03
CA GLN A 183 3.49 -26.53 51.46
C GLN A 183 3.55 -25.90 52.86
N THR A 184 2.43 -25.38 53.39
CA THR A 184 2.29 -24.68 54.69
C THR A 184 2.61 -25.48 55.97
N ARG A 185 3.19 -26.68 55.88
CA ARG A 185 3.61 -27.45 57.07
C ARG A 185 5.02 -27.15 57.57
N ASN A 186 5.87 -26.41 56.85
CA ASN A 186 7.26 -26.13 57.28
C ASN A 186 7.77 -24.71 56.93
N GLN A 187 7.72 -23.80 57.90
CA GLN A 187 8.59 -22.63 58.19
C GLN A 187 9.10 -21.67 57.07
N ASN A 188 8.73 -20.38 57.20
CA ASN A 188 9.49 -19.14 56.92
C ASN A 188 10.55 -19.09 55.79
N LYS A 189 10.29 -19.64 54.60
CA LYS A 189 11.05 -19.36 53.37
C LYS A 189 10.11 -18.91 52.26
N ALA A 190 10.57 -18.00 51.39
CA ALA A 190 9.84 -17.69 50.15
C ALA A 190 9.82 -18.94 49.27
N GLU A 191 8.63 -19.37 48.86
CA GLU A 191 8.39 -20.65 48.21
C GLU A 191 8.29 -20.53 46.67
N PRO A 192 8.80 -21.51 45.90
CA PRO A 192 8.82 -21.45 44.44
C PRO A 192 7.43 -21.36 43.82
N CYS A 193 7.23 -20.37 42.95
CA CYS A 193 5.99 -20.12 42.24
C CYS A 193 6.02 -20.60 40.78
N PHE A 194 7.22 -20.82 40.22
CA PHE A 194 7.42 -21.18 38.83
C PHE A 194 8.49 -22.26 38.65
N TRP A 195 8.34 -23.04 37.58
CA TRP A 195 9.40 -23.84 36.99
C TRP A 195 9.98 -23.13 35.77
N LEU A 196 11.29 -23.21 35.60
CA LEU A 196 12.00 -22.83 34.39
C LEU A 196 12.55 -24.08 33.72
N TRP A 197 12.18 -24.30 32.46
CA TRP A 197 12.63 -25.46 31.68
C TRP A 197 13.22 -24.99 30.35
N GLU A 198 14.45 -25.43 30.10
CA GLU A 198 15.11 -25.29 28.80
C GLU A 198 14.86 -26.60 28.04
N PRO A 199 13.99 -26.60 27.02
CA PRO A 199 13.66 -27.81 26.28
C PRO A 199 14.89 -28.35 25.55
N PRO A 200 15.02 -29.68 25.39
CA PRO A 200 15.97 -30.25 24.44
C PRO A 200 15.63 -29.78 23.01
N CYS A 201 16.56 -29.94 22.08
CA CYS A 201 16.39 -29.56 20.67
C CYS A 201 15.36 -30.45 19.95
N LEU A 202 14.09 -30.37 20.35
CA LEU A 202 12.97 -31.16 19.84
C LEU A 202 12.67 -30.87 18.38
N ASN A 203 12.72 -29.59 18.01
CA ASN A 203 12.44 -29.14 16.66
C ASN A 203 13.24 -27.86 16.32
N SER A 204 13.23 -27.50 15.04
CA SER A 204 13.96 -26.34 14.52
C SER A 204 13.45 -25.02 15.10
N ARG A 205 12.15 -24.90 15.44
CA ARG A 205 11.57 -23.67 16.02
C ARG A 205 12.16 -23.39 17.39
N ILE A 206 12.16 -24.38 18.29
CA ILE A 206 12.70 -24.26 19.64
C ILE A 206 14.17 -23.82 19.60
N MET A 207 14.96 -24.41 18.68
CA MET A 207 16.36 -24.03 18.50
C MET A 207 16.51 -22.58 18.00
N LYS A 208 15.77 -22.20 16.95
CA LYS A 208 15.89 -20.87 16.32
C LYS A 208 15.40 -19.75 17.21
N GLN A 209 14.42 -20.02 18.06
CA GLN A 209 13.89 -19.06 19.00
C GLN A 209 14.68 -18.98 20.31
N ASN A 210 15.69 -19.84 20.49
CA ASN A 210 16.42 -19.99 21.76
C ASN A 210 15.45 -20.13 22.95
N SER A 211 14.41 -20.96 22.77
CA SER A 211 13.25 -21.01 23.67
C SER A 211 13.62 -21.48 25.07
N VAL A 212 12.97 -20.88 26.06
CA VAL A 212 12.95 -21.29 27.46
C VAL A 212 11.51 -21.16 27.94
N PHE A 213 11.00 -22.14 28.68
CA PHE A 213 9.61 -22.12 29.14
C PHE A 213 9.54 -21.84 30.63
N LEU A 214 8.77 -20.82 30.99
CA LEU A 214 8.37 -20.55 32.37
C LEU A 214 6.93 -21.06 32.58
N PHE A 215 6.69 -21.85 33.62
CA PHE A 215 5.34 -22.37 33.90
C PHE A 215 5.06 -22.49 35.39
N GLY A 216 3.79 -22.39 35.76
CA GLY A 216 3.37 -22.47 37.16
C GLY A 216 1.85 -22.43 37.29
N LEU A 217 1.39 -22.35 38.54
CA LEU A 217 -0.04 -22.27 38.89
C LEU A 217 -0.56 -20.83 38.96
N ARG A 218 0.32 -19.83 38.85
CA ARG A 218 0.01 -18.40 38.98
C ARG A 218 0.37 -17.66 37.70
N ALA A 219 -0.26 -16.51 37.49
CA ALA A 219 0.14 -15.56 36.46
C ALA A 219 1.53 -14.99 36.75
N PHE A 220 2.31 -14.68 35.72
CA PHE A 220 3.56 -13.95 35.89
C PHE A 220 3.24 -12.50 36.34
N PRO A 221 3.92 -11.96 37.36
CA PRO A 221 3.65 -10.61 37.83
C PRO A 221 3.87 -9.59 36.71
N THR A 222 3.00 -8.58 36.64
CA THR A 222 3.03 -7.57 35.56
C THR A 222 3.58 -6.22 36.02
N VAL A 223 3.76 -6.04 37.31
CA VAL A 223 4.39 -4.89 37.96
C VAL A 223 5.31 -5.44 39.03
N SER A 224 6.55 -4.95 39.12
CA SER A 224 7.42 -5.27 40.25
C SER A 224 6.81 -4.64 41.50
N ASP A 225 6.23 -5.46 42.38
CA ASP A 225 5.76 -4.96 43.68
C ASP A 225 7.01 -4.67 44.53
N PRO A 226 7.24 -3.43 44.99
CA PRO A 226 8.36 -3.10 45.87
C PRO A 226 8.35 -3.89 47.20
N LYS A 227 7.27 -4.60 47.51
CA LYS A 227 7.15 -5.51 48.66
C LYS A 227 7.47 -6.97 48.32
N ASP A 228 7.60 -7.31 47.03
CA ASP A 228 7.97 -8.64 46.54
C ASP A 228 9.42 -8.61 46.02
N ASP A 229 10.37 -8.43 46.95
CA ASP A 229 11.82 -8.29 46.71
C ASP A 229 12.50 -9.52 46.05
N ASN A 230 11.73 -10.56 45.70
CA ASN A 230 12.28 -11.90 45.42
C ASN A 230 12.39 -12.23 43.91
N LEU A 231 11.74 -11.48 43.01
CA LEU A 231 11.84 -11.68 41.56
C LEU A 231 12.30 -10.38 40.87
N LYS A 232 13.52 -10.36 40.32
CA LYS A 232 14.03 -9.20 39.57
C LYS A 232 13.65 -9.29 38.11
N PHE A 233 12.64 -8.53 37.71
CA PHE A 233 12.17 -8.42 36.33
C PHE A 233 11.83 -6.97 36.02
N GLY A 234 11.65 -6.67 34.75
CA GLY A 234 11.17 -5.36 34.32
C GLY A 234 10.67 -5.38 32.89
N THR A 235 10.20 -4.21 32.45
CA THR A 235 9.65 -4.02 31.11
C THR A 235 10.34 -2.86 30.39
N ILE A 236 10.40 -2.96 29.06
CA ILE A 236 10.84 -1.88 28.18
C ILE A 236 9.74 -1.67 27.13
N LEU A 237 9.21 -0.45 27.04
CA LEU A 237 8.15 -0.09 26.10
C LEU A 237 8.70 0.01 24.67
N ILE A 238 7.95 -0.52 23.71
CA ILE A 238 8.23 -0.45 22.27
C ILE A 238 7.08 0.31 21.60
N PRO A 239 7.24 1.60 21.28
CA PRO A 239 6.19 2.40 20.66
C PRO A 239 5.74 1.81 19.31
N ASN A 240 4.45 1.88 19.01
CA ASN A 240 3.86 1.28 17.81
C ASN A 240 4.49 1.85 16.51
N GLU A 241 4.79 3.14 16.49
CA GLU A 241 5.36 3.86 15.36
C GLU A 241 6.78 3.38 15.01
N LYS A 242 7.48 2.73 15.95
CA LYS A 242 8.84 2.21 15.79
C LYS A 242 8.89 0.73 15.44
N LYS A 243 7.77 0.00 15.52
CA LYS A 243 7.75 -1.45 15.28
C LYS A 243 8.19 -1.85 13.88
N LYS A 244 7.83 -1.06 12.86
CA LYS A 244 8.21 -1.34 11.48
C LYS A 244 9.73 -1.19 11.29
N GLU A 245 10.28 -0.03 11.67
CA GLU A 245 11.71 0.28 11.61
C GLU A 245 12.55 -0.79 12.35
N ILE A 246 12.15 -1.17 13.56
CA ILE A 246 12.83 -2.21 14.33
C ILE A 246 12.82 -3.57 13.61
N ARG A 247 11.71 -3.96 12.98
CA ARG A 247 11.64 -5.23 12.22
C ARG A 247 12.54 -5.21 10.99
N GLU A 248 12.56 -4.11 10.26
CA GLU A 248 13.43 -3.93 9.10
C GLU A 248 14.91 -4.03 9.50
N GLU A 249 15.31 -3.43 10.62
CA GLU A 249 16.66 -3.56 11.16
C GLU A 249 16.99 -5.00 11.61
N LEU A 250 16.05 -5.67 12.30
CA LEU A 250 16.19 -7.06 12.71
C LEU A 250 16.41 -8.01 11.53
N GLU A 251 15.66 -7.79 10.45
CA GLU A 251 15.81 -8.56 9.22
C GLU A 251 17.13 -8.24 8.51
N HIS A 252 17.39 -6.95 8.25
CA HIS A 252 18.52 -6.53 7.44
C HIS A 252 19.89 -6.81 8.08
N PHE A 253 20.03 -6.53 9.38
CA PHE A 253 21.32 -6.65 10.06
C PHE A 253 21.51 -7.98 10.80
N PHE A 254 20.42 -8.63 11.21
CA PHE A 254 20.48 -9.83 12.05
C PHE A 254 19.84 -11.07 11.40
N GLY A 255 19.19 -10.93 10.23
CA GLY A 255 18.52 -12.04 9.55
C GLY A 255 17.34 -12.60 10.35
N ILE A 256 16.70 -11.79 11.19
CA ILE A 256 15.56 -12.18 12.02
C ILE A 256 14.27 -11.73 11.35
N SER A 257 13.52 -12.69 10.80
CA SER A 257 12.24 -12.50 10.10
C SER A 257 11.24 -13.57 10.56
N ALA A 258 9.99 -13.51 10.07
CA ALA A 258 8.99 -14.54 10.36
C ALA A 258 9.47 -15.95 9.94
N GLU A 259 10.10 -16.06 8.77
CA GLU A 259 10.63 -17.30 8.19
C GLU A 259 11.77 -17.89 9.03
N THR A 260 12.61 -17.04 9.63
CA THR A 260 13.76 -17.50 10.40
C THR A 260 13.39 -17.79 11.86
N VAL A 261 12.42 -17.05 12.42
CA VAL A 261 11.86 -17.27 13.77
C VAL A 261 10.96 -18.52 13.79
N PHE A 262 10.19 -18.77 12.73
CA PHE A 262 9.29 -19.92 12.60
C PHE A 262 9.77 -20.91 11.55
N HIS A 263 10.96 -21.47 11.79
CA HIS A 263 11.73 -22.29 10.84
C HIS A 263 11.25 -23.75 10.67
N ASP A 264 9.95 -23.96 10.73
CA ASP A 264 9.31 -25.26 10.49
C ASP A 264 8.15 -25.08 9.50
N PHE A 265 7.64 -26.20 8.97
CA PHE A 265 6.64 -26.15 7.91
C PHE A 265 5.33 -25.46 8.36
N SER A 266 4.88 -25.72 9.59
CA SER A 266 3.69 -25.07 10.14
C SER A 266 3.92 -23.56 10.32
N GLY A 267 5.11 -23.20 10.76
CA GLY A 267 5.59 -21.84 10.94
C GLY A 267 5.60 -21.05 9.65
N TYR A 268 6.17 -21.63 8.60
CA TYR A 268 6.15 -21.08 7.26
C TYR A 268 4.71 -20.86 6.77
N SER A 269 3.84 -21.88 6.87
CA SER A 269 2.46 -21.78 6.39
C SER A 269 1.61 -20.77 7.15
N LEU A 270 1.78 -20.63 8.47
CA LEU A 270 0.90 -19.81 9.32
C LEU A 270 1.42 -18.40 9.61
N ASN A 271 2.73 -18.16 9.46
CA ASN A 271 3.33 -16.88 9.84
C ASN A 271 4.10 -16.21 8.70
N ALA A 272 4.72 -16.98 7.80
CA ALA A 272 5.44 -16.40 6.65
C ALA A 272 4.58 -16.34 5.37
N ASN A 273 3.60 -17.22 5.23
CA ASN A 273 2.82 -17.39 4.00
C ASN A 273 1.34 -17.72 4.27
N ASP A 274 0.77 -17.18 5.35
CA ASP A 274 -0.68 -17.30 5.61
C ASP A 274 -1.47 -16.54 4.54
N VAL A 275 -2.71 -16.95 4.27
CA VAL A 275 -3.59 -16.29 3.28
C VAL A 275 -3.78 -14.79 3.56
N LYS A 276 -3.59 -14.35 4.81
CA LYS A 276 -3.69 -12.95 5.23
C LYS A 276 -2.35 -12.20 5.15
N VAL A 277 -1.22 -12.89 4.98
CA VAL A 277 0.08 -12.25 4.80
C VAL A 277 0.14 -11.67 3.38
N PRO A 278 0.43 -10.37 3.22
CA PRO A 278 0.58 -9.77 1.91
C PRO A 278 1.63 -10.53 1.08
N VAL A 279 1.35 -10.72 -0.20
CA VAL A 279 2.32 -11.32 -1.13
C VAL A 279 3.57 -10.45 -1.13
N SER A 280 4.75 -11.05 -0.93
CA SER A 280 6.04 -10.38 -1.05
C SER A 280 6.09 -9.55 -2.34
N GLU A 281 6.45 -8.27 -2.23
CA GLU A 281 6.69 -7.34 -3.33
C GLU A 281 7.59 -7.98 -4.43
N ASN A 282 8.56 -8.81 -4.03
CA ASN A 282 9.45 -9.54 -4.94
C ASN A 282 8.79 -10.64 -5.80
N ILE A 283 7.50 -10.97 -5.57
CA ILE A 283 6.75 -11.96 -6.35
C ILE A 283 5.82 -11.28 -7.37
N LEU A 284 5.56 -9.97 -7.24
CA LEU A 284 4.72 -9.29 -8.21
C LEU A 284 5.45 -9.23 -9.56
N SER A 285 4.95 -9.99 -10.53
CA SER A 285 5.40 -9.80 -11.90
C SER A 285 5.08 -8.37 -12.35
N THR A 286 5.89 -7.78 -13.23
CA THR A 286 5.63 -6.45 -13.82
C THR A 286 4.17 -6.29 -14.28
N ARG A 287 3.56 -7.36 -14.80
CA ARG A 287 2.16 -7.39 -15.23
C ARG A 287 1.16 -7.22 -14.08
N ASN A 288 1.44 -7.83 -12.92
CA ASN A 288 0.59 -7.73 -11.73
C ASN A 288 0.71 -6.34 -11.10
N CYS A 289 1.92 -5.77 -11.03
CA CYS A 289 2.12 -4.39 -10.59
C CYS A 289 1.32 -3.40 -11.46
N VAL A 290 1.41 -3.52 -12.79
CA VAL A 290 0.62 -2.67 -13.71
C VAL A 290 -0.88 -2.89 -13.53
N ALA A 291 -1.34 -4.13 -13.31
CA ALA A 291 -2.76 -4.41 -13.07
C ALA A 291 -3.25 -3.79 -11.75
N ALA A 292 -2.48 -3.93 -10.67
CA ALA A 292 -2.77 -3.31 -9.37
C ALA A 292 -2.78 -1.78 -9.48
N ALA A 293 -1.84 -1.19 -10.20
CA ALA A 293 -1.82 0.25 -10.44
C ALA A 293 -3.10 0.73 -11.14
N LYS A 294 -3.53 0.04 -12.21
CA LYS A 294 -4.79 0.36 -12.92
C LYS A 294 -6.01 0.26 -12.01
N GLU A 295 -6.06 -0.74 -11.13
CA GLU A 295 -7.15 -0.90 -10.17
C GLU A 295 -7.17 0.25 -9.15
N ASN A 296 -6.02 0.65 -8.64
CA ASN A 296 -5.91 1.75 -7.69
C ASN A 296 -6.23 3.11 -8.33
N ILE A 297 -5.89 3.33 -9.60
CA ILE A 297 -6.34 4.51 -10.35
C ILE A 297 -7.88 4.57 -10.40
N LYS A 298 -8.56 3.44 -10.65
CA LYS A 298 -10.03 3.38 -10.63
C LYS A 298 -10.61 3.70 -9.25
N LYS A 299 -9.91 3.30 -8.18
CA LYS A 299 -10.27 3.61 -6.78
C LYS A 299 -9.88 5.03 -6.35
N ARG A 300 -9.23 5.82 -7.22
CA ARG A 300 -8.65 7.14 -6.92
C ARG A 300 -7.52 7.12 -5.88
N GLU A 301 -6.85 5.98 -5.73
CA GLU A 301 -5.70 5.77 -4.84
C GLU A 301 -4.38 6.00 -5.61
N TYR A 302 -4.17 7.23 -6.08
CA TYR A 302 -3.14 7.52 -7.06
C TYR A 302 -1.69 7.34 -6.56
N SER A 303 -1.41 7.69 -5.30
CA SER A 303 -0.08 7.49 -4.71
C SER A 303 0.29 6.00 -4.64
N LEU A 304 -0.67 5.15 -4.29
CA LEU A 304 -0.46 3.70 -4.25
C LEU A 304 -0.28 3.14 -5.67
N ALA A 305 -1.04 3.65 -6.65
CA ALA A 305 -0.85 3.29 -8.04
C ALA A 305 0.56 3.62 -8.56
N VAL A 306 1.12 4.79 -8.20
CA VAL A 306 2.49 5.16 -8.57
C VAL A 306 3.52 4.24 -7.92
N ASN A 307 3.35 3.89 -6.64
CA ASN A 307 4.24 2.94 -5.96
C ASN A 307 4.28 1.59 -6.69
N TYR A 308 3.13 1.04 -7.08
CA TYR A 308 3.08 -0.20 -7.87
C TYR A 308 3.77 -0.04 -9.23
N LEU A 309 3.66 1.11 -9.88
CA LEU A 309 4.32 1.35 -11.18
C LEU A 309 5.84 1.49 -11.04
N ASP A 310 6.32 2.08 -9.95
CA ASP A 310 7.75 2.16 -9.63
C ASP A 310 8.32 0.77 -9.33
N GLU A 311 7.58 -0.05 -8.58
CA GLU A 311 7.91 -1.46 -8.36
C GLU A 311 7.95 -2.24 -9.69
N ALA A 312 7.01 -2.00 -10.60
CA ALA A 312 7.02 -2.61 -11.94
C ALA A 312 8.31 -2.30 -12.72
N ILE A 313 8.83 -1.08 -12.60
CA ILE A 313 10.10 -0.65 -13.21
C ILE A 313 11.28 -1.38 -12.57
N GLU A 314 11.31 -1.49 -11.23
CA GLU A 314 12.36 -2.22 -10.53
C GLU A 314 12.37 -3.71 -10.91
N CYS A 315 11.20 -4.35 -11.03
CA CYS A 315 11.10 -5.72 -11.53
C CYS A 315 11.71 -5.88 -12.93
N LEU A 316 11.51 -4.91 -13.83
CA LEU A 316 12.11 -4.89 -15.17
C LEU A 316 13.63 -4.71 -15.12
N ARG A 317 14.13 -3.84 -14.21
CA ARG A 317 15.57 -3.60 -14.03
C ARG A 317 16.29 -4.84 -13.50
N CYS A 318 15.70 -5.53 -12.52
CA CYS A 318 16.27 -6.75 -11.93
C CYS A 318 16.34 -7.90 -12.95
N ARG A 319 15.31 -8.10 -13.79
CA ARG A 319 15.34 -9.11 -14.87
C ARG A 319 16.46 -8.91 -15.89
N ASN A 320 16.94 -7.68 -16.08
CA ASN A 320 18.03 -7.38 -17.00
C ASN A 320 19.43 -7.62 -16.41
N LYS A 321 19.58 -7.73 -15.08
CA LYS A 321 20.88 -8.02 -14.44
C LYS A 321 21.26 -9.50 -14.47
N ASP A 322 20.30 -10.41 -14.40
CA ASP A 322 20.56 -11.86 -14.29
C ASP A 322 20.45 -12.64 -15.62
N ASN A 323 20.02 -12.00 -16.72
CA ASN A 323 19.81 -12.67 -18.02
C ASN A 323 20.96 -12.43 -19.03
N TYR A 324 22.15 -12.95 -18.73
CA TYR A 324 23.21 -13.10 -19.75
C TYR A 324 23.04 -14.34 -20.65
N GLU A 325 21.98 -15.14 -20.49
CA GLU A 325 21.76 -16.37 -21.28
C GLU A 325 20.41 -16.49 -22.00
N CYS A 326 19.73 -15.40 -22.34
CA CYS A 326 18.62 -15.50 -23.29
C CYS A 326 19.11 -15.47 -24.75
N LYS A 327 19.79 -16.55 -25.18
CA LYS A 327 20.08 -16.86 -26.59
C LYS A 327 18.82 -17.37 -27.34
N ARG A 328 17.69 -16.66 -27.19
CA ARG A 328 16.62 -16.67 -28.18
C ARG A 328 16.53 -15.27 -28.75
N LYS A 329 17.11 -15.07 -29.93
CA LYS A 329 16.76 -13.95 -30.83
C LYS A 329 15.30 -14.12 -31.23
N ILE A 330 14.39 -13.67 -30.39
CA ILE A 330 13.05 -13.24 -30.76
C ILE A 330 12.93 -11.82 -30.20
N ASN A 331 13.20 -10.80 -31.03
CA ASN A 331 12.84 -9.40 -30.78
C ASN A 331 13.03 -8.84 -29.35
N GLY A 332 14.15 -9.12 -28.68
CA GLY A 332 14.39 -8.74 -27.27
C GLY A 332 14.39 -7.23 -26.96
N LYS A 333 14.38 -6.34 -27.96
CA LYS A 333 14.15 -4.89 -27.75
C LYS A 333 12.66 -4.52 -27.74
N LYS A 334 11.79 -5.25 -28.45
CA LYS A 334 10.37 -4.90 -28.62
C LYS A 334 9.55 -5.03 -27.34
N PHE A 335 9.70 -6.15 -26.63
CA PHE A 335 8.86 -6.45 -25.46
C PHE A 335 9.06 -5.48 -24.27
N CYS A 336 10.29 -5.02 -24.06
CA CYS A 336 10.61 -4.10 -22.98
C CYS A 336 10.05 -2.69 -23.26
N CYS A 337 10.12 -2.23 -24.50
CA CYS A 337 9.67 -0.89 -24.89
C CYS A 337 8.15 -0.73 -24.75
N TYR A 338 7.36 -1.73 -25.18
CA TYR A 338 5.92 -1.72 -24.94
C TYR A 338 5.58 -1.57 -23.45
N THR A 339 6.18 -2.41 -22.61
CA THR A 339 5.86 -2.46 -21.18
C THR A 339 6.27 -1.17 -20.47
N LEU A 340 7.43 -0.60 -20.83
CA LEU A 340 7.86 0.70 -20.32
C LEU A 340 6.95 1.84 -20.77
N GLY A 341 6.48 1.83 -22.03
CA GLY A 341 5.51 2.79 -22.52
C GLY A 341 4.16 2.68 -21.80
N GLU A 342 3.69 1.46 -21.53
CA GLU A 342 2.46 1.24 -20.75
C GLU A 342 2.62 1.76 -19.31
N ILE A 343 3.72 1.43 -18.63
CA ILE A 343 4.01 1.93 -17.28
C ILE A 343 4.04 3.46 -17.27
N ALA A 344 4.75 4.07 -18.22
CA ALA A 344 4.86 5.51 -18.33
C ALA A 344 3.49 6.17 -18.53
N PHE A 345 2.62 5.60 -19.35
CA PHE A 345 1.27 6.12 -19.58
C PHE A 345 0.44 6.15 -18.29
N TRP A 346 0.42 5.05 -17.54
CA TRP A 346 -0.34 5.00 -16.28
C TRP A 346 0.26 5.86 -15.18
N ARG A 347 1.60 6.04 -15.15
CA ARG A 347 2.24 7.01 -14.24
C ARG A 347 1.86 8.44 -14.61
N GLY A 348 1.81 8.75 -15.91
CA GLY A 348 1.35 10.03 -16.43
C GLY A 348 -0.05 10.37 -15.92
N ARG A 349 -0.99 9.43 -16.11
CA ARG A 349 -2.38 9.60 -15.67
C ARG A 349 -2.51 9.74 -14.16
N ALA A 350 -1.85 8.89 -13.39
CA ALA A 350 -1.88 8.96 -11.93
C ALA A 350 -1.29 10.27 -11.41
N ASN A 351 -0.24 10.81 -12.04
CA ASN A 351 0.35 12.09 -11.64
C ASN A 351 -0.51 13.29 -12.05
N ALA A 352 -1.15 13.24 -13.22
CA ALA A 352 -2.11 14.27 -13.64
C ALA A 352 -3.27 14.39 -12.63
N ASP A 353 -3.87 13.26 -12.25
CA ASP A 353 -4.96 13.23 -11.25
C ASP A 353 -4.51 13.66 -9.84
N ARG A 354 -3.21 13.58 -9.53
CA ARG A 354 -2.62 14.09 -8.28
C ARG A 354 -2.32 15.59 -8.31
N GLY A 355 -2.43 16.24 -9.47
CA GLY A 355 -2.00 17.62 -9.70
C GLY A 355 -0.49 17.78 -9.94
N TYR A 356 0.25 16.69 -10.16
CA TYR A 356 1.67 16.70 -10.52
C TYR A 356 1.84 16.78 -12.04
N ILE A 357 1.47 17.96 -12.57
CA ILE A 357 1.33 18.18 -14.02
C ILE A 357 2.66 18.05 -14.76
N ASP A 358 3.75 18.59 -14.23
CA ASP A 358 5.06 18.54 -14.88
C ASP A 358 5.60 17.10 -14.96
N GLU A 359 5.39 16.32 -13.89
CA GLU A 359 5.71 14.89 -13.86
C GLU A 359 4.81 14.12 -14.83
N ALA A 360 3.53 14.45 -14.94
CA ALA A 360 2.62 13.83 -15.89
C ALA A 360 3.10 14.04 -17.33
N ILE A 361 3.42 15.28 -17.70
CA ILE A 361 3.98 15.64 -19.01
C ILE A 361 5.24 14.83 -19.31
N LEU A 362 6.18 14.76 -18.36
CA LEU A 362 7.41 13.99 -18.52
C LEU A 362 7.12 12.50 -18.77
N ASN A 363 6.18 11.92 -18.01
CA ASN A 363 5.78 10.53 -18.18
C ASN A 363 5.15 10.27 -19.58
N TYR A 364 4.30 11.17 -20.07
CA TYR A 364 3.73 11.02 -21.43
C TYR A 364 4.79 11.16 -22.53
N TYR A 365 5.81 12.00 -22.37
CA TYR A 365 6.95 12.02 -23.29
C TYR A 365 7.73 10.70 -23.28
N GLU A 366 7.88 10.04 -22.13
CA GLU A 366 8.50 8.72 -22.07
C GLU A 366 7.67 7.66 -22.82
N VAL A 367 6.33 7.76 -22.86
CA VAL A 367 5.48 6.91 -23.72
C VAL A 367 5.89 7.06 -25.18
N VAL A 368 5.91 8.30 -25.68
CA VAL A 368 6.28 8.60 -27.08
C VAL A 368 7.69 8.09 -27.36
N LYS A 369 8.65 8.39 -26.49
CA LYS A 369 10.05 7.96 -26.63
C LYS A 369 10.21 6.44 -26.69
N HIS A 370 9.47 5.69 -25.88
CA HIS A 370 9.56 4.23 -25.84
C HIS A 370 8.86 3.56 -27.03
N LEU A 371 7.71 4.08 -27.44
CA LEU A 371 6.83 3.40 -28.40
C LEU A 371 7.02 3.89 -29.84
N LEU A 372 7.23 5.20 -30.04
CA LEU A 372 7.38 5.80 -31.38
C LEU A 372 8.63 5.29 -32.09
N VAL A 373 9.75 5.20 -31.37
CA VAL A 373 11.04 4.72 -31.92
C VAL A 373 10.94 3.30 -32.47
N ASN A 374 10.03 2.48 -31.93
CA ASN A 374 9.86 1.08 -32.31
C ASN A 374 8.65 0.85 -33.23
N ASN A 375 7.89 1.89 -33.54
CA ASN A 375 6.63 1.83 -34.29
C ASN A 375 5.63 0.84 -33.68
N GLU A 376 5.42 0.93 -32.36
CA GLU A 376 4.59 0.01 -31.58
C GLU A 376 3.39 0.71 -30.91
N ASN A 377 2.24 0.03 -30.87
CA ASN A 377 1.01 0.45 -30.18
C ASN A 377 0.62 1.92 -30.41
N HIS A 378 0.28 2.24 -31.67
CA HIS A 378 -0.15 3.58 -32.08
C HIS A 378 -1.28 4.15 -31.22
N GLY A 379 -2.22 3.31 -30.77
CA GLY A 379 -3.29 3.73 -29.86
C GLY A 379 -2.79 4.43 -28.60
N LEU A 380 -1.80 3.85 -27.92
CA LEU A 380 -1.25 4.43 -26.70
C LEU A 380 -0.40 5.70 -26.96
N ILE A 381 0.24 5.77 -28.14
CA ILE A 381 0.93 6.99 -28.60
C ILE A 381 -0.09 8.11 -28.86
N TYR A 382 -1.20 7.80 -29.54
CA TYR A 382 -2.29 8.75 -29.80
C TYR A 382 -2.88 9.27 -28.49
N ASP A 383 -3.20 8.38 -27.55
CA ASP A 383 -3.68 8.77 -26.23
C ASP A 383 -2.66 9.66 -25.50
N ALA A 384 -1.36 9.32 -25.52
CA ALA A 384 -0.34 10.13 -24.86
C ALA A 384 -0.23 11.55 -25.44
N TYR A 385 -0.30 11.72 -26.77
CA TYR A 385 -0.34 13.05 -27.38
C TYR A 385 -1.60 13.81 -27.02
N ARG A 386 -2.76 13.15 -26.96
CA ARG A 386 -4.01 13.78 -26.54
C ARG A 386 -3.92 14.30 -25.10
N GLU A 387 -3.42 13.49 -24.18
CA GLU A 387 -3.21 13.93 -22.79
C GLU A 387 -2.19 15.08 -22.71
N LEU A 388 -1.12 15.06 -23.51
CA LEU A 388 -0.16 16.18 -23.58
C LEU A 388 -0.81 17.48 -24.08
N ILE A 389 -1.67 17.42 -25.10
CA ILE A 389 -2.40 18.58 -25.62
C ILE A 389 -3.24 19.19 -24.49
N TYR A 390 -4.03 18.37 -23.79
CA TYR A 390 -4.85 18.84 -22.67
C TYR A 390 -4.03 19.44 -21.53
N LEU A 391 -2.96 18.78 -21.09
CA LEU A 391 -2.13 19.29 -20.01
C LEU A 391 -1.43 20.61 -20.34
N TYR A 392 -1.04 20.83 -21.61
CA TYR A 392 -0.50 22.12 -22.03
C TYR A 392 -1.59 23.18 -22.18
N TYR A 393 -2.78 22.78 -22.63
CA TYR A 393 -3.94 23.66 -22.71
C TYR A 393 -4.33 24.18 -21.31
N ASP A 394 -4.44 23.29 -20.32
CA ASP A 394 -4.74 23.65 -18.91
C ASP A 394 -3.66 24.55 -18.27
N LYS A 395 -2.46 24.60 -18.85
CA LYS A 395 -1.35 25.46 -18.43
C LYS A 395 -1.27 26.77 -19.22
N ASP A 396 -2.22 27.04 -20.11
CA ASP A 396 -2.19 28.17 -21.07
C ASP A 396 -0.95 28.18 -22.00
N ASP A 397 -0.25 27.04 -22.16
CA ASP A 397 0.90 26.91 -23.08
C ASP A 397 0.43 26.40 -24.46
N PHE A 398 -0.33 27.24 -25.15
CA PHE A 398 -0.93 26.89 -26.44
C PHE A 398 0.10 26.65 -27.55
N LYS A 399 1.31 27.20 -27.43
CA LYS A 399 2.40 26.93 -28.39
C LYS A 399 2.89 25.49 -28.26
N SER A 400 3.07 24.98 -27.04
CA SER A 400 3.42 23.58 -26.82
C SER A 400 2.25 22.65 -27.18
N ALA A 401 1.01 23.01 -26.84
CA ALA A 401 -0.18 22.26 -27.23
C ALA A 401 -0.28 22.14 -28.77
N MET A 402 -0.08 23.24 -29.51
CA MET A 402 -0.07 23.25 -30.98
C MET A 402 0.97 22.27 -31.52
N LYS A 403 2.19 22.32 -31.00
CA LYS A 403 3.26 21.41 -31.43
C LYS A 403 2.89 19.94 -31.22
N MET A 404 2.22 19.61 -30.11
CA MET A 404 1.76 18.25 -29.86
C MET A 404 0.64 17.84 -30.82
N ALA A 405 -0.30 18.73 -31.12
CA ALA A 405 -1.36 18.51 -32.11
C ALA A 405 -0.80 18.30 -33.53
N GLU A 406 0.21 19.06 -33.95
CA GLU A 406 0.89 18.85 -35.23
C GLU A 406 1.60 17.49 -35.31
N CYS A 407 2.25 17.07 -34.22
CA CYS A 407 2.88 15.75 -34.13
C CYS A 407 1.83 14.64 -34.24
N LEU A 408 0.70 14.80 -33.55
CA LEU A 408 -0.43 13.88 -33.61
C LEU A 408 -1.00 13.78 -35.03
N TRP A 409 -1.19 14.92 -35.71
CA TRP A 409 -1.68 14.99 -37.09
C TRP A 409 -0.77 14.25 -38.08
N LYS A 410 0.55 14.45 -37.97
CA LYS A 410 1.53 13.74 -38.80
C LYS A 410 1.43 12.22 -38.65
N LEU A 411 1.26 11.73 -37.42
CA LEU A 411 1.07 10.31 -37.15
C LEU A 411 -0.18 9.75 -37.82
N TYR A 412 -1.32 10.47 -37.75
CA TYR A 412 -2.54 10.05 -38.44
C TYR A 412 -2.37 9.96 -39.95
N LEU A 413 -1.68 10.93 -40.56
CA LEU A 413 -1.39 10.93 -41.99
C LEU A 413 -0.51 9.74 -42.40
N GLU A 414 0.53 9.44 -41.62
CA GLU A 414 1.45 8.33 -41.88
C GLU A 414 0.76 6.96 -41.80
N HIS A 415 -0.12 6.76 -40.82
CA HIS A 415 -0.76 5.47 -40.57
C HIS A 415 -2.09 5.26 -41.30
N ARG A 416 -2.61 6.28 -41.98
CA ARG A 416 -3.94 6.28 -42.61
C ARG A 416 -5.09 5.91 -41.65
N ASP A 417 -4.92 6.17 -40.36
CA ASP A 417 -5.86 5.80 -39.29
C ASP A 417 -6.89 6.93 -38.99
N TRP A 418 -7.06 7.83 -39.95
CA TRP A 418 -7.94 9.00 -39.85
C TRP A 418 -9.43 8.63 -39.79
N GLU A 419 -9.80 7.40 -40.18
CA GLU A 419 -11.19 6.94 -40.22
C GLU A 419 -11.83 6.75 -38.84
N ASN A 420 -11.03 6.59 -37.77
CA ASN A 420 -11.57 6.37 -36.42
C ASN A 420 -11.46 7.60 -35.51
N ASN A 421 -10.44 8.46 -35.66
CA ASN A 421 -10.16 9.57 -34.71
C ASN A 421 -9.45 10.81 -35.33
N GLY A 422 -9.21 10.85 -36.65
CA GLY A 422 -8.48 11.98 -37.27
C GLY A 422 -9.24 13.32 -37.21
N HIS A 423 -10.56 13.23 -37.01
CA HIS A 423 -11.49 14.33 -36.91
C HIS A 423 -11.21 15.23 -35.69
N ASP A 424 -10.92 14.65 -34.53
CA ASP A 424 -10.67 15.41 -33.29
C ASP A 424 -9.39 16.27 -33.35
N VAL A 425 -8.37 15.77 -34.04
CA VAL A 425 -7.06 16.44 -34.14
C VAL A 425 -7.15 17.74 -34.93
N ILE A 426 -7.94 17.72 -36.00
CA ILE A 426 -8.19 18.90 -36.83
C ILE A 426 -8.85 20.01 -36.00
N PHE A 427 -9.72 19.67 -35.06
CA PHE A 427 -10.36 20.67 -34.20
C PHE A 427 -9.34 21.33 -33.30
N TYR A 428 -8.47 20.56 -32.63
CA TYR A 428 -7.36 21.12 -31.85
C TYR A 428 -6.50 22.04 -32.70
N LEU A 429 -6.18 21.64 -33.94
CA LEU A 429 -5.35 22.44 -34.84
C LEU A 429 -6.02 23.75 -35.26
N LEU A 430 -7.32 23.73 -35.58
CA LEU A 430 -8.07 24.94 -35.92
C LEU A 430 -8.19 25.88 -34.71
N GLU A 431 -8.59 25.34 -33.56
CA GLU A 431 -8.71 26.07 -32.30
C GLU A 431 -7.38 26.70 -31.88
N LEU A 432 -6.32 25.90 -31.82
CA LEU A 432 -4.99 26.37 -31.42
C LEU A 432 -4.42 27.36 -32.44
N SER A 433 -4.80 27.29 -33.72
CA SER A 433 -4.39 28.28 -34.73
C SER A 433 -5.05 29.63 -34.49
N ILE A 434 -6.30 29.63 -34.00
CA ILE A 434 -7.00 30.84 -33.59
C ILE A 434 -6.35 31.40 -32.32
N LEU A 435 -6.18 30.57 -31.27
CA LEU A 435 -5.54 30.95 -30.01
C LEU A 435 -4.13 31.51 -30.26
N THR A 436 -3.32 30.87 -31.09
CA THR A 436 -1.95 31.35 -31.38
C THR A 436 -1.90 32.44 -32.46
N CYS A 437 -3.05 32.89 -33.00
CA CYS A 437 -3.17 33.88 -34.07
C CYS A 437 -2.35 33.55 -35.34
N GLN A 438 -2.35 32.28 -35.77
CA GLN A 438 -1.57 31.79 -36.91
C GLN A 438 -2.44 31.58 -38.17
N GLU A 439 -2.86 32.68 -38.82
CA GLU A 439 -3.72 32.69 -40.03
C GLU A 439 -3.27 31.69 -41.10
N LYS A 440 -1.98 31.64 -41.43
CA LYS A 440 -1.45 30.74 -42.47
C LYS A 440 -1.62 29.26 -42.10
N LEU A 441 -1.50 28.91 -40.82
CA LEU A 441 -1.72 27.55 -40.36
C LEU A 441 -3.21 27.22 -40.32
N PHE A 442 -4.03 28.17 -39.87
CA PHE A 442 -5.48 28.04 -39.93
C PHE A 442 -5.95 27.73 -41.37
N ASP A 443 -5.55 28.54 -42.35
CA ASP A 443 -5.89 28.30 -43.77
C ASP A 443 -5.36 26.96 -44.28
N HIS A 444 -4.16 26.56 -43.86
CA HIS A 444 -3.59 25.27 -44.20
C HIS A 444 -4.45 24.12 -43.68
N TYR A 445 -4.85 24.14 -42.41
CA TYR A 445 -5.64 23.07 -41.79
C TYR A 445 -7.10 23.06 -42.24
N VAL A 446 -7.69 24.22 -42.55
CA VAL A 446 -8.99 24.27 -43.24
C VAL A 446 -8.90 23.50 -44.55
N LYS A 447 -7.89 23.79 -45.38
CA LYS A 447 -7.70 23.12 -46.67
C LYS A 447 -7.37 21.63 -46.54
N GLU A 448 -6.49 21.27 -45.60
CA GLU A 448 -6.17 19.86 -45.34
C GLU A 448 -7.39 19.10 -44.83
N GLY A 449 -8.28 19.70 -44.05
CA GLY A 449 -9.49 19.04 -43.55
C GLY A 449 -10.68 19.04 -44.52
N GLU A 450 -10.65 19.80 -45.63
CA GLU A 450 -11.79 19.89 -46.58
C GLU A 450 -12.23 18.52 -47.11
N HIS A 451 -11.29 17.62 -47.40
CA HIS A 451 -11.62 16.27 -47.89
C HIS A 451 -12.28 15.37 -46.84
N LEU A 452 -12.23 15.77 -45.57
CA LEU A 452 -12.88 15.11 -44.46
C LEU A 452 -14.27 15.71 -44.18
N LYS A 453 -14.62 16.86 -44.78
CA LYS A 453 -15.89 17.60 -44.56
C LYS A 453 -17.12 16.72 -44.74
N ASP A 454 -17.17 15.94 -45.81
CA ASP A 454 -18.30 15.03 -46.09
C ASP A 454 -18.40 13.88 -45.07
N LYS A 455 -17.27 13.45 -44.49
CA LYS A 455 -17.23 12.43 -43.42
C LYS A 455 -17.57 13.04 -42.05
N PHE A 456 -17.22 14.30 -41.82
CA PHE A 456 -17.63 15.06 -40.64
C PHE A 456 -19.16 15.24 -40.60
N VAL A 457 -19.82 15.44 -41.75
CA VAL A 457 -21.29 15.56 -41.83
C VAL A 457 -21.99 14.25 -41.42
N ALA A 458 -21.34 13.09 -41.58
CA ALA A 458 -21.84 11.79 -41.14
C ALA A 458 -21.48 11.44 -39.68
N THR A 459 -20.82 12.34 -38.94
CA THR A 459 -20.36 12.12 -37.55
C THR A 459 -20.65 13.33 -36.65
N ASN A 460 -20.59 13.16 -35.32
CA ASN A 460 -20.88 14.21 -34.33
C ASN A 460 -19.97 15.47 -34.41
N GLY A 461 -18.93 15.47 -35.26
CA GLY A 461 -17.90 16.52 -35.36
C GLY A 461 -18.16 17.63 -36.39
N SER A 462 -19.22 17.56 -37.21
CA SER A 462 -19.52 18.58 -38.22
C SER A 462 -19.81 19.97 -37.62
N PHE A 463 -20.36 20.02 -36.42
CA PHE A 463 -20.59 21.25 -35.66
C PHE A 463 -19.27 21.96 -35.26
N LEU A 464 -18.29 21.22 -34.71
CA LEU A 464 -16.97 21.73 -34.31
C LEU A 464 -16.23 22.36 -35.48
N TRP A 465 -16.27 21.67 -36.63
CA TRP A 465 -15.68 22.19 -37.85
C TRP A 465 -16.29 23.54 -38.26
N VAL A 466 -17.63 23.59 -38.42
CA VAL A 466 -18.32 24.81 -38.85
C VAL A 466 -18.08 25.95 -37.86
N TYR A 467 -18.05 25.64 -36.56
CA TYR A 467 -17.79 26.62 -35.51
C TYR A 467 -16.40 27.24 -35.61
N PHE A 468 -15.34 26.43 -35.54
CA PHE A 468 -13.97 26.94 -35.58
C PHE A 468 -13.62 27.53 -36.95
N GLU A 469 -14.10 26.95 -38.04
CA GLU A 469 -13.93 27.50 -39.39
C GLU A 469 -14.55 28.91 -39.50
N SER A 470 -15.78 29.07 -39.02
CA SER A 470 -16.51 30.35 -39.10
C SER A 470 -15.87 31.43 -38.23
N ILE A 471 -15.46 31.07 -37.01
CA ILE A 471 -14.79 31.98 -36.09
C ILE A 471 -13.44 32.41 -36.65
N GLY A 472 -12.60 31.46 -37.06
CA GLY A 472 -11.28 31.79 -37.57
C GLY A 472 -11.38 32.63 -38.84
N LYS A 473 -12.32 32.33 -39.76
CA LYS A 473 -12.58 33.20 -40.92
C LYS A 473 -13.04 34.58 -40.50
N ALA A 474 -13.95 34.72 -39.54
CA ALA A 474 -14.40 36.03 -39.09
C ALA A 474 -13.25 36.87 -38.49
N ILE A 475 -12.37 36.22 -37.73
CA ILE A 475 -11.19 36.86 -37.13
C ILE A 475 -10.16 37.26 -38.20
N PHE A 476 -9.78 36.33 -39.08
CA PHE A 476 -8.70 36.55 -40.06
C PHE A 476 -9.14 37.32 -41.31
N SER A 477 -10.31 37.02 -41.88
CA SER A 477 -10.85 37.71 -43.08
C SER A 477 -11.52 39.06 -42.78
N LYS A 478 -11.75 39.38 -41.50
CA LYS A 478 -12.36 40.63 -41.02
C LYS A 478 -13.82 40.81 -41.45
N ASP A 479 -14.52 39.73 -41.77
CA ASP A 479 -15.93 39.74 -42.14
C ASP A 479 -16.77 38.87 -41.20
N ILE A 480 -17.56 39.54 -40.37
CA ILE A 480 -18.43 38.95 -39.34
C ILE A 480 -19.84 38.69 -39.90
N SER A 481 -20.18 39.20 -41.09
CA SER A 481 -21.51 39.02 -41.67
C SER A 481 -21.80 37.55 -41.99
N SER A 482 -20.76 36.75 -42.24
CA SER A 482 -20.83 35.31 -42.48
C SER A 482 -21.29 34.50 -41.25
N LEU A 483 -21.03 34.99 -40.03
CA LEU A 483 -21.36 34.26 -38.78
C LEU A 483 -22.86 33.99 -38.62
N LYS A 484 -23.73 34.86 -39.15
CA LYS A 484 -25.17 34.65 -39.09
C LYS A 484 -25.59 33.42 -39.90
N GLY A 485 -25.04 33.27 -41.11
CA GLY A 485 -25.29 32.11 -41.95
C GLY A 485 -24.77 30.83 -41.31
N SER A 486 -23.61 30.90 -40.66
CA SER A 486 -23.04 29.77 -39.91
C SER A 486 -23.91 29.34 -38.72
N CYS A 487 -24.57 30.26 -38.01
CA CYS A 487 -25.55 29.88 -36.98
C CYS A 487 -26.72 29.08 -37.56
N GLU A 488 -27.27 29.55 -38.68
CA GLU A 488 -28.39 28.87 -39.36
C GLU A 488 -27.96 27.48 -39.86
N GLU A 489 -26.71 27.34 -40.32
CA GLU A 489 -26.11 26.06 -40.71
C GLU A 489 -25.93 25.12 -39.50
N ILE A 490 -25.38 25.60 -38.38
CA ILE A 490 -25.23 24.82 -37.13
C ILE A 490 -26.61 24.34 -36.63
N GLU A 491 -27.61 25.22 -36.60
CA GLU A 491 -28.98 24.85 -36.23
C GLU A 491 -29.57 23.78 -37.16
N SER A 492 -29.36 23.91 -38.47
CA SER A 492 -29.81 22.92 -39.46
C SER A 492 -29.14 21.56 -39.26
N ILE A 493 -27.84 21.53 -38.97
CA ILE A 493 -27.10 20.28 -38.69
C ILE A 493 -27.66 19.62 -37.42
N ILE A 494 -27.89 20.39 -36.35
CA ILE A 494 -28.46 19.88 -35.10
C ILE A 494 -29.86 19.31 -35.35
N VAL A 495 -30.71 20.02 -36.09
CA VAL A 495 -32.05 19.53 -36.44
C VAL A 495 -31.97 18.23 -37.26
N ALA A 496 -31.01 18.09 -38.16
CA ALA A 496 -30.80 16.86 -38.91
C ALA A 496 -30.39 15.69 -37.99
N ILE A 497 -29.46 15.91 -37.06
CA ILE A 497 -29.02 14.91 -36.07
C ILE A 497 -30.16 14.50 -35.14
N LEU A 498 -30.95 15.46 -34.67
CA LEU A 498 -32.11 15.20 -33.78
C LEU A 498 -33.23 14.40 -34.47
N ASN A 499 -33.30 14.43 -35.81
CA ASN A 499 -34.30 13.73 -36.61
C ASN A 499 -33.81 12.41 -37.21
N ASP A 500 -32.53 12.05 -37.04
CA ASP A 500 -31.95 10.81 -37.54
C ASP A 500 -32.12 9.70 -36.49
N ASP A 501 -33.01 8.74 -36.78
CA ASP A 501 -33.32 7.60 -35.90
C ASP A 501 -32.21 6.52 -35.88
N ASP A 502 -31.28 6.52 -36.84
CA ASP A 502 -30.48 5.33 -37.18
C ASP A 502 -28.97 5.43 -36.90
N HIS A 503 -28.49 6.56 -36.36
CA HIS A 503 -27.06 6.72 -36.03
C HIS A 503 -26.77 6.88 -34.54
N GLY A 504 -26.45 5.74 -33.91
CA GLY A 504 -25.36 5.64 -32.94
C GLY A 504 -25.61 6.23 -31.55
N LYS A 505 -26.53 5.61 -30.80
CA LYS A 505 -26.87 5.83 -29.38
C LYS A 505 -25.72 5.88 -28.34
N ASN A 506 -24.43 6.04 -28.67
CA ASN A 506 -23.36 5.84 -27.66
C ASN A 506 -22.05 6.67 -27.74
N ASN A 507 -21.93 7.79 -28.47
CA ASN A 507 -20.67 8.58 -28.46
C ASN A 507 -20.87 10.12 -28.42
N LEU A 508 -21.75 10.62 -27.55
CA LEU A 508 -21.90 12.06 -27.28
C LEU A 508 -21.43 12.48 -25.88
N ILE A 509 -20.62 11.65 -25.22
CA ILE A 509 -20.06 11.96 -23.91
C ILE A 509 -18.57 12.28 -24.05
N GLY A 510 -18.30 13.46 -24.61
CA GLY A 510 -17.01 14.14 -24.50
C GLY A 510 -17.31 15.58 -24.09
N HIS A 511 -16.92 15.94 -22.86
CA HIS A 511 -17.05 17.30 -22.34
C HIS A 511 -16.19 18.26 -23.17
N TYR A 512 -16.73 18.82 -24.24
CA TYR A 512 -16.18 20.03 -24.82
C TYR A 512 -17.14 21.15 -24.44
N TYR A 513 -16.95 21.74 -23.27
CA TYR A 513 -17.51 23.07 -23.00
C TYR A 513 -16.65 24.05 -23.80
N TRP A 514 -17.25 24.75 -24.76
CA TRP A 514 -16.51 25.68 -25.61
C TRP A 514 -16.56 27.04 -24.96
N ASP A 515 -15.59 27.29 -24.11
CA ASP A 515 -15.51 28.58 -23.44
C ASP A 515 -14.72 29.57 -24.31
N PHE A 516 -15.41 30.08 -25.33
CA PHE A 516 -14.89 31.20 -26.13
C PHE A 516 -14.71 32.46 -25.27
N GLU A 517 -15.40 32.56 -24.13
CA GLU A 517 -15.18 33.64 -23.17
C GLU A 517 -13.79 33.50 -22.56
N ASP A 518 -13.39 32.29 -22.15
CA ASP A 518 -12.02 31.98 -21.70
C ASP A 518 -10.99 32.21 -22.81
N MET A 519 -11.26 31.77 -24.04
CA MET A 519 -10.37 32.06 -25.18
C MET A 519 -10.22 33.58 -25.42
N ILE A 520 -11.32 34.34 -25.42
CA ILE A 520 -11.27 35.80 -25.57
C ILE A 520 -10.54 36.44 -24.38
N ASN A 521 -10.76 35.95 -23.17
CA ASN A 521 -10.10 36.46 -21.96
C ASN A 521 -8.60 36.19 -22.02
N TRP A 522 -8.18 35.01 -22.47
CA TRP A 522 -6.79 34.70 -22.72
C TRP A 522 -6.20 35.62 -23.79
N ILE A 523 -6.89 35.80 -24.93
CA ILE A 523 -6.46 36.73 -25.99
C ILE A 523 -6.31 38.16 -25.43
N LYS A 524 -7.21 38.62 -24.57
CA LYS A 524 -7.07 39.95 -23.93
C LYS A 524 -5.90 40.02 -22.95
N SER A 525 -5.54 38.90 -22.33
CA SER A 525 -4.53 38.82 -21.27
C SER A 525 -3.10 38.71 -21.80
N ASP A 526 -2.86 37.95 -22.88
CA ASP A 526 -1.54 37.79 -23.51
C ASP A 526 -1.28 38.85 -24.59
N LYS A 527 -1.30 40.12 -24.16
CA LYS A 527 -1.07 41.29 -25.02
C LYS A 527 0.28 41.32 -25.71
N ASN A 528 1.23 40.48 -25.29
CA ASN A 528 2.60 40.50 -25.80
C ASN A 528 2.81 39.58 -27.01
N ASN A 529 1.92 38.61 -27.27
CA ASN A 529 2.04 37.66 -28.37
C ASN A 529 1.00 37.84 -29.48
N ILE A 530 0.03 38.74 -29.29
CA ILE A 530 -1.11 38.89 -30.20
C ILE A 530 -0.85 40.09 -31.10
N ASP A 531 -1.12 39.92 -32.39
CA ASP A 531 -1.04 41.02 -33.33
C ASP A 531 -1.98 42.13 -32.84
N LYS A 532 -1.43 43.34 -32.67
CA LYS A 532 -2.16 44.54 -32.22
C LYS A 532 -3.45 44.75 -33.02
N HIS A 533 -3.46 44.32 -34.28
CA HIS A 533 -4.63 44.37 -35.13
C HIS A 533 -5.74 43.36 -34.74
N CYS A 534 -5.37 42.14 -34.35
CA CYS A 534 -6.32 41.15 -33.82
C CYS A 534 -6.92 41.64 -32.50
N GLU A 535 -6.12 42.28 -31.64
CA GLU A 535 -6.60 42.89 -30.38
C GLU A 535 -7.67 43.98 -30.64
N GLU A 536 -7.44 44.90 -31.59
CA GLU A 536 -8.41 45.94 -31.96
C GLU A 536 -9.72 45.37 -32.53
N LEU A 537 -9.63 44.28 -33.30
CA LEU A 537 -10.80 43.68 -33.96
C LEU A 537 -11.66 42.87 -32.98
N ILE A 538 -11.02 42.12 -32.08
CA ILE A 538 -11.68 41.40 -30.99
C ILE A 538 -12.38 42.41 -30.08
N ASN A 539 -11.69 43.48 -29.68
CA ASN A 539 -12.27 44.51 -28.83
C ASN A 539 -13.44 45.26 -29.48
N SER A 540 -13.43 45.45 -30.81
CA SER A 540 -14.50 46.17 -31.53
C SER A 540 -15.72 45.30 -31.87
N ASN A 541 -15.59 43.97 -31.84
CA ASN A 541 -16.65 43.04 -32.20
C ASN A 541 -16.99 42.01 -31.12
N ILE A 542 -16.46 42.21 -29.92
CA ILE A 542 -16.57 41.25 -28.81
C ILE A 542 -18.01 40.85 -28.54
N ASP A 543 -18.93 41.81 -28.48
CA ASP A 543 -20.34 41.54 -28.19
C ASP A 543 -20.98 40.61 -29.23
N LYS A 544 -20.57 40.72 -30.51
CA LYS A 544 -21.11 39.87 -31.59
C LYS A 544 -20.51 38.47 -31.54
N LEU A 545 -19.21 38.37 -31.25
CA LEU A 545 -18.54 37.09 -31.13
C LEU A 545 -19.02 36.33 -29.88
N SER A 546 -19.16 37.01 -28.74
CA SER A 546 -19.77 36.48 -27.53
C SER A 546 -21.21 36.00 -27.77
N LEU A 547 -22.03 36.77 -28.48
CA LEU A 547 -23.39 36.36 -28.84
C LEU A 547 -23.42 35.13 -29.77
N PHE A 548 -22.48 35.03 -30.73
CA PHE A 548 -22.36 33.85 -31.59
C PHE A 548 -22.03 32.59 -30.77
N THR A 549 -21.06 32.70 -29.85
CA THR A 549 -20.71 31.61 -28.93
C THR A 549 -21.87 31.23 -28.04
N GLU A 550 -22.56 32.20 -27.43
CA GLU A 550 -23.71 31.93 -26.55
C GLU A 550 -24.75 31.06 -27.29
N LYS A 551 -25.05 31.41 -28.54
CA LYS A 551 -25.97 30.64 -29.39
C LYS A 551 -25.43 29.25 -29.73
N ALA A 552 -24.15 29.12 -30.06
CA ALA A 552 -23.53 27.82 -30.33
C ALA A 552 -23.58 26.91 -29.08
N ASN A 553 -23.27 27.47 -27.90
CA ASN A 553 -23.30 26.76 -26.62
C ASN A 553 -24.73 26.38 -26.20
N GLU A 554 -25.71 27.24 -26.45
CA GLU A 554 -27.13 26.91 -26.25
C GLU A 554 -27.55 25.75 -27.15
N ALA A 555 -27.16 25.79 -28.43
CA ALA A 555 -27.46 24.75 -29.40
C ALA A 555 -26.82 23.41 -29.00
N GLN A 556 -25.57 23.43 -28.54
CA GLN A 556 -24.89 22.26 -27.99
C GLN A 556 -25.57 21.72 -26.73
N SER A 557 -25.95 22.61 -25.80
CA SER A 557 -26.64 22.23 -24.57
C SER A 557 -27.97 21.52 -24.86
N ARG A 558 -28.72 21.97 -25.88
CA ARG A 558 -29.93 21.29 -26.34
C ARG A 558 -29.63 19.88 -26.85
N LEU A 559 -28.56 19.69 -27.60
CA LEU A 559 -28.12 18.37 -28.07
C LEU A 559 -27.72 17.45 -26.91
N VAL A 560 -26.90 17.94 -25.96
CA VAL A 560 -26.47 17.15 -24.78
C VAL A 560 -27.67 16.74 -23.94
N ASN A 561 -28.60 17.66 -23.67
CA ASN A 561 -29.82 17.36 -22.91
C ASN A 561 -30.71 16.34 -23.62
N HIS A 562 -30.83 16.42 -24.94
CA HIS A 562 -31.58 15.44 -25.73
C HIS A 562 -30.96 14.05 -25.68
N VAL A 563 -29.63 13.95 -25.84
CA VAL A 563 -28.88 12.68 -25.70
C VAL A 563 -29.04 12.11 -24.31
N PHE A 564 -28.95 12.94 -23.27
CA PHE A 564 -29.09 12.53 -21.88
C PHE A 564 -30.52 12.06 -21.56
N ALA A 565 -31.54 12.76 -22.05
CA ALA A 565 -32.93 12.36 -21.89
C ALA A 565 -33.21 11.02 -22.58
N ASN A 566 -32.68 10.81 -23.79
CA ASN A 566 -32.86 9.57 -24.54
C ASN A 566 -32.05 8.40 -23.97
N SER A 567 -30.87 8.65 -23.38
CA SER A 567 -30.07 7.60 -22.73
C SER A 567 -30.72 7.14 -21.42
N VAL A 568 -31.30 8.06 -20.65
CA VAL A 568 -32.12 7.75 -19.47
C VAL A 568 -33.37 6.96 -19.88
N ALA A 569 -34.10 7.41 -20.89
CA ALA A 569 -35.28 6.68 -21.39
C ALA A 569 -34.93 5.26 -21.88
N PHE A 570 -33.83 5.09 -22.61
CA PHE A 570 -33.36 3.77 -23.06
C PHE A 570 -32.93 2.88 -21.90
N SER A 571 -32.32 3.45 -20.85
CA SER A 571 -31.97 2.71 -19.64
C SER A 571 -33.20 2.27 -18.84
N GLU A 572 -34.25 3.09 -18.77
CA GLU A 572 -35.52 2.73 -18.14
C GLU A 572 -36.28 1.66 -18.94
N GLU A 573 -36.25 1.73 -20.28
CA GLU A 573 -36.86 0.73 -21.17
C GLU A 573 -36.19 -0.64 -21.04
N ILE A 574 -34.85 -0.68 -20.98
CA ILE A 574 -34.07 -1.90 -20.72
C ILE A 574 -34.39 -2.45 -19.33
N ILE A 575 -34.38 -1.61 -18.29
CA ILE A 575 -34.72 -2.04 -16.92
C ILE A 575 -36.12 -2.65 -16.90
N THR A 576 -37.10 -2.00 -17.53
CA THR A 576 -38.49 -2.48 -17.61
C THR A 576 -38.58 -3.83 -18.33
N SER A 577 -37.89 -3.99 -19.47
CA SER A 577 -37.86 -5.26 -20.24
C SER A 577 -37.09 -6.42 -19.56
N VAL A 578 -36.20 -6.11 -18.61
CA VAL A 578 -35.46 -7.10 -17.83
C VAL A 578 -36.21 -7.47 -16.54
N THR A 579 -37.10 -6.59 -16.07
CA THR A 579 -37.98 -6.85 -14.91
C THR A 579 -39.33 -7.49 -15.26
N GLU A 580 -39.80 -7.38 -16.50
CA GLU A 580 -40.89 -8.20 -17.06
C GLU A 580 -40.38 -9.57 -17.52
#